data_AF-A0A6G7BP12-F1
#
_entry.id   AF-A0A6G7BP12-F1
#
_cell.length_a   1.000
_cell.length_b   1.000
_cell.length_c   1.000
_cell.angle_alpha   90.00
_cell.angle_beta   90.00
_cell.angle_gamma   90.00
#
_symmetry.space_group_name_H-M   'P 1'
#
loop_
_entity.id
_entity.type
_entity.pdbx_description
1 polymer ?
#
loop_
_entity_poly.entity_id
_entity_poly.type
_entity_poly.pdbx_seq_one_letter_code
_entity_poly.pdbx_strand_id
1 'polypeptide(L)'
;MDELKAMQIEEIESFLNEAQQGLKAIKTSERLFELYMELTIIRSEMHHLAHFCVDDYERKQLFSLIDRASAIQVLTEKQIDDHFQSRSDNLKYDFEVEKRYMQQTLQTHMNEAILFREFSKKLLSNEQYSRIKSLSMHCHQLNMKVSDYIKKNGLPQN
;
A
#
# COMPACT_ATOMS: atom_id res chain seq x y z
N MET A 1 25.04 1.18 -46.65
CA MET A 1 24.52 0.91 -45.30
C MET A 1 25.64 1.28 -44.35
N ASP A 2 25.48 2.30 -43.52
CA ASP A 2 26.48 2.59 -42.47
C ASP A 2 26.42 1.42 -41.49
N GLU A 3 27.49 0.64 -41.38
CA GLU A 3 27.59 -0.54 -40.49
C GLU A 3 27.15 -0.23 -39.05
N LEU A 4 27.32 1.02 -38.63
CA LEU A 4 26.94 1.54 -37.33
C LEU A 4 25.41 1.50 -37.08
N LYS A 5 24.58 1.74 -38.11
CA LYS A 5 23.11 1.68 -37.99
C LYS A 5 22.59 0.25 -37.99
N ALA A 6 23.21 -0.64 -38.75
CA ALA A 6 22.84 -2.05 -38.77
C ALA A 6 23.09 -2.70 -37.40
N MET A 7 24.25 -2.40 -36.79
CA MET A 7 24.62 -2.85 -35.44
C MET A 7 23.63 -2.36 -34.38
N GLN A 8 23.13 -1.12 -34.46
CA GLN A 8 22.11 -0.60 -33.54
C GLN A 8 20.75 -1.32 -33.65
N ILE A 9 20.34 -1.71 -34.86
CA ILE A 9 19.05 -2.42 -35.05
C ILE A 9 19.13 -3.84 -34.49
N GLU A 10 20.25 -4.55 -34.71
CA GLU A 10 20.47 -5.90 -34.16
C GLU A 10 20.49 -5.89 -32.63
N GLU A 11 21.11 -4.89 -32.01
CA GLU A 11 21.10 -4.70 -30.55
C GLU A 11 19.67 -4.50 -30.00
N ILE A 12 18.88 -3.65 -30.66
CA ILE A 12 17.48 -3.41 -30.30
C ILE A 12 16.66 -4.70 -30.43
N GLU A 13 16.84 -5.46 -31.52
CA GLU A 13 16.15 -6.73 -31.72
C GLU A 13 16.49 -7.75 -30.64
N SER A 14 17.77 -7.88 -30.28
CA SER A 14 18.23 -8.76 -29.19
C SER A 14 17.59 -8.36 -27.88
N PHE A 15 17.61 -7.06 -27.53
CA PHE A 15 16.96 -6.56 -26.33
C PHE A 15 15.47 -6.88 -26.30
N LEU A 16 14.73 -6.63 -27.39
CA LEU A 16 13.30 -6.91 -27.44
C LEU A 16 12.99 -8.41 -27.35
N ASN A 17 13.86 -9.28 -27.90
CA ASN A 17 13.77 -10.73 -27.73
C ASN A 17 13.94 -11.13 -26.26
N GLU A 18 14.98 -10.65 -25.61
CA GLU A 18 15.26 -10.93 -24.21
C GLU A 18 14.16 -10.41 -23.29
N ALA A 19 13.71 -9.17 -23.49
CA ALA A 19 12.61 -8.57 -22.76
C ALA A 19 11.33 -9.40 -22.89
N GLN A 20 10.97 -9.81 -24.10
CA GLN A 20 9.76 -10.60 -24.34
C GLN A 20 9.81 -11.99 -23.67
N GLN A 21 10.96 -12.66 -23.71
CA GLN A 21 11.13 -13.97 -23.09
C GLN A 21 11.21 -13.86 -21.56
N GLY A 22 11.93 -12.86 -21.06
CA GLY A 22 12.20 -12.65 -19.64
C GLY A 22 11.05 -12.02 -18.86
N LEU A 23 10.12 -11.31 -19.51
CA LEU A 23 9.06 -10.53 -18.84
C LEU A 23 8.26 -11.35 -17.82
N LYS A 24 7.88 -12.59 -18.14
CA LYS A 24 7.11 -13.46 -17.23
C LYS A 24 7.89 -13.88 -15.98
N ALA A 25 9.22 -13.83 -16.01
CA ALA A 25 10.08 -14.22 -14.90
C ALA A 25 10.33 -13.07 -13.91
N ILE A 26 9.99 -11.83 -14.27
CA ILE A 26 10.18 -10.66 -13.41
C ILE A 26 9.15 -10.69 -12.29
N LYS A 27 9.62 -10.67 -11.03
CA LYS A 27 8.75 -10.75 -9.83
C LYS A 27 8.74 -9.47 -8.99
N THR A 28 9.59 -8.51 -9.32
CA THR A 28 9.75 -7.28 -8.56
C THR A 28 9.20 -6.10 -9.35
N SER A 29 8.47 -5.21 -8.67
CA SER A 29 7.95 -4.00 -9.30
C SER A 29 9.06 -3.07 -9.80
N GLU A 30 10.18 -3.00 -9.08
CA GLU A 30 11.35 -2.19 -9.46
C GLU A 30 11.88 -2.59 -10.84
N ARG A 31 12.10 -3.88 -11.08
CA ARG A 31 12.60 -4.34 -12.39
C ARG A 31 11.56 -4.19 -13.50
N LEU A 32 10.26 -4.29 -13.18
CA LEU A 32 9.20 -4.00 -14.15
C LEU A 32 9.21 -2.52 -14.56
N PHE A 33 9.41 -1.59 -13.62
CA PHE A 33 9.53 -0.16 -13.91
C PHE A 33 10.77 0.16 -14.74
N GLU A 34 11.92 -0.43 -14.39
CA GLU A 34 13.15 -0.28 -15.19
C GLU A 34 12.91 -0.71 -16.63
N LEU A 35 12.35 -1.91 -16.84
CA LEU A 35 12.04 -2.41 -18.17
C LEU A 35 11.06 -1.50 -18.93
N TYR A 36 10.03 -0.98 -18.25
CA TYR A 36 9.08 -0.04 -18.85
C TYR A 36 9.78 1.25 -19.32
N MET A 37 10.73 1.77 -18.53
CA MET A 37 11.52 2.95 -18.88
C MET A 37 12.50 2.66 -20.02
N GLU A 38 13.22 1.54 -19.97
CA GLU A 38 14.11 1.06 -21.04
C GLU A 38 13.35 0.99 -22.37
N LEU A 39 12.16 0.36 -22.38
CA LEU A 39 11.29 0.27 -23.56
C LEU A 39 10.81 1.64 -24.05
N THR A 40 10.52 2.57 -23.15
CA THR A 40 10.10 3.94 -23.51
C THR A 40 11.22 4.67 -24.26
N ILE A 41 12.45 4.57 -23.76
CA ILE A 41 13.63 5.20 -24.36
C ILE A 41 13.89 4.60 -25.74
N ILE A 42 13.99 3.27 -25.82
CA ILE A 42 14.26 2.55 -27.08
C ILE A 42 13.17 2.86 -28.13
N ARG A 43 11.90 2.90 -27.73
CA ARG A 43 10.81 3.26 -28.65
C ARG A 43 10.95 4.70 -29.18
N SER A 44 11.33 5.65 -28.32
CA SER A 44 11.58 7.03 -28.73
C SER A 44 12.74 7.12 -29.73
N GLU A 45 13.82 6.38 -29.49
CA GLU A 45 14.97 6.30 -30.40
C GLU A 45 14.58 5.69 -31.75
N MET A 46 13.83 4.59 -31.76
CA MET A 46 13.34 3.98 -32.99
C MET A 46 12.40 4.91 -33.78
N HIS A 47 11.52 5.66 -33.11
CA HIS A 47 10.68 6.67 -33.77
C HIS A 47 11.54 7.76 -34.43
N HIS A 48 12.60 8.21 -33.76
CA HIS A 48 13.54 9.18 -34.31
C HIS A 48 14.26 8.60 -35.54
N LEU A 49 14.76 7.36 -35.45
CA LEU A 49 15.40 6.67 -36.58
C LEU A 49 14.45 6.53 -37.78
N ALA A 50 13.19 6.13 -37.53
CA ALA A 50 12.19 5.97 -38.57
C ALA A 50 11.85 7.29 -39.26
N HIS A 51 11.81 8.40 -38.53
CA HIS A 51 11.53 9.73 -39.09
C HIS A 51 12.57 10.18 -40.12
N PHE A 52 13.85 9.88 -39.88
CA PHE A 52 14.96 10.24 -40.77
C PHE A 52 15.37 9.12 -41.74
N CYS A 53 14.65 8.00 -41.75
CA CYS A 53 14.94 6.86 -42.61
C CYS A 53 14.36 7.07 -44.02
N VAL A 54 15.24 7.26 -45.00
CA VAL A 54 14.86 7.51 -46.41
C VAL A 54 14.42 6.22 -47.10
N ASP A 55 14.95 5.07 -46.72
CA ASP A 55 14.60 3.78 -47.29
C ASP A 55 13.27 3.26 -46.72
N ASP A 56 12.29 3.01 -47.60
CA ASP A 56 10.95 2.57 -47.19
C ASP A 56 10.92 1.17 -46.58
N TYR A 57 11.86 0.29 -46.95
CA TYR A 57 11.95 -1.06 -46.41
C TYR A 57 12.51 -1.02 -44.98
N GLU A 58 13.62 -0.31 -44.76
CA GLU A 58 14.20 -0.09 -43.44
C GLU A 58 13.21 0.63 -42.50
N ARG A 59 12.48 1.63 -43.02
CA ARG A 59 11.47 2.35 -42.25
C ARG A 59 10.35 1.42 -41.76
N LYS A 60 9.91 0.48 -42.60
CA LYS A 60 8.90 -0.53 -42.21
C LYS A 60 9.44 -1.49 -41.14
N GLN A 61 10.71 -1.88 -41.22
CA GLN A 61 11.34 -2.70 -40.18
C GLN A 61 11.33 -1.96 -38.82
N LEU A 62 11.74 -0.69 -38.80
CA LEU A 62 11.71 0.13 -37.59
C LEU A 62 10.31 0.25 -36.98
N PHE A 63 9.27 0.45 -37.80
CA PHE A 63 7.89 0.46 -37.31
C PHE A 63 7.46 -0.90 -36.74
N SER A 64 7.87 -2.01 -37.35
CA SER A 64 7.63 -3.34 -36.78
C SER A 64 8.28 -3.51 -35.41
N LEU A 65 9.47 -2.96 -35.19
CA LEU A 65 10.15 -3.00 -33.88
C LEU A 65 9.47 -2.08 -32.86
N ILE A 66 8.99 -0.91 -33.28
CA ILE A 66 8.18 0.01 -32.45
C ILE A 66 6.90 -0.67 -31.96
N ASP A 67 6.19 -1.34 -32.86
CA ASP A 67 4.95 -2.06 -32.51
C ASP A 67 5.24 -3.18 -31.50
N ARG A 68 6.35 -3.90 -31.70
CA ARG A 68 6.79 -4.96 -30.79
C ARG A 68 7.17 -4.40 -29.41
N ALA A 69 7.96 -3.35 -29.35
CA ALA A 69 8.32 -2.69 -28.10
C ALA A 69 7.08 -2.18 -27.34
N SER A 70 6.12 -1.62 -28.07
CA SER A 70 4.85 -1.17 -27.50
C SER A 70 4.03 -2.32 -26.93
N ALA A 71 3.98 -3.46 -27.61
CA ALA A 71 3.30 -4.65 -27.11
C ALA A 71 3.93 -5.18 -25.82
N ILE A 72 5.27 -5.23 -25.74
CA ILE A 72 5.99 -5.61 -24.52
C ILE A 72 5.69 -4.60 -23.41
N GLN A 73 5.72 -3.29 -23.72
CA GLN A 73 5.47 -2.22 -22.76
C GLN A 73 4.08 -2.30 -22.12
N VAL A 74 3.03 -2.56 -22.91
CA VAL A 74 1.66 -2.77 -22.41
C VAL A 74 1.57 -3.97 -21.47
N LEU A 75 2.27 -5.07 -21.80
CA LEU A 75 2.30 -6.25 -20.93
C LEU A 75 3.04 -5.97 -19.62
N THR A 76 4.13 -5.19 -19.67
CA THR A 76 4.87 -4.74 -18.49
C THR A 76 4.00 -3.85 -17.60
N GLU A 77 3.32 -2.87 -18.17
CA GLU A 77 2.39 -1.98 -17.44
C GLU A 77 1.29 -2.77 -16.72
N LYS A 78 0.68 -3.73 -17.42
CA LYS A 78 -0.32 -4.60 -16.80
C LYS A 78 0.22 -5.38 -15.59
N GLN A 79 1.44 -5.91 -15.68
CA GLN A 79 2.05 -6.60 -14.54
C GLN A 79 2.35 -5.67 -13.37
N ILE A 80 2.71 -4.41 -13.64
CA ILE A 80 2.87 -3.37 -12.61
C ILE A 80 1.54 -3.15 -11.91
N ASP A 81 0.46 -2.93 -12.66
CA ASP A 81 -0.88 -2.71 -12.12
C ASP A 81 -1.35 -3.90 -11.26
N ASP A 82 -1.20 -5.12 -11.77
CA ASP A 82 -1.57 -6.35 -11.04
C ASP A 82 -0.81 -6.47 -9.71
N HIS A 83 0.48 -6.11 -9.69
CA HIS A 83 1.30 -6.12 -8.48
C HIS A 83 0.80 -5.10 -7.44
N PHE A 84 0.48 -3.87 -7.85
CA PHE A 84 -0.04 -2.85 -6.93
C PHE A 84 -1.46 -3.15 -6.44
N GLN A 85 -2.31 -3.69 -7.31
CA GLN A 85 -3.67 -4.08 -6.95
C GLN A 85 -3.67 -5.19 -5.90
N SER A 86 -2.87 -6.24 -6.11
CA SER A 86 -2.70 -7.33 -5.14
C SER A 86 -2.24 -6.80 -3.78
N ARG A 87 -1.26 -5.89 -3.76
CA ARG A 87 -0.78 -5.26 -2.52
C ARG A 87 -1.85 -4.41 -1.85
N SER A 88 -2.64 -3.65 -2.62
CA SER A 88 -3.75 -2.85 -2.09
C SER A 88 -4.80 -3.73 -1.43
N ASP A 89 -5.18 -4.84 -2.06
CA ASP A 89 -6.20 -5.73 -1.54
C ASP A 89 -5.73 -6.48 -0.29
N ASN A 90 -4.45 -6.86 -0.22
CA ASN A 90 -3.85 -7.40 1.00
C ASN A 90 -3.91 -6.38 2.16
N LEU A 91 -3.55 -5.12 1.92
CA LEU A 91 -3.63 -4.08 2.94
C LEU A 91 -5.06 -3.83 3.43
N LYS A 92 -6.06 -3.85 2.54
CA LYS A 92 -7.47 -3.74 2.92
C LYS A 92 -7.91 -4.92 3.78
N TYR A 93 -7.48 -6.13 3.41
CA TYR A 93 -7.78 -7.33 4.18
C TYR A 93 -7.19 -7.24 5.60
N ASP A 94 -5.90 -6.93 5.72
CA ASP A 94 -5.21 -6.79 7.01
C ASP A 94 -5.88 -5.74 7.89
N PHE A 95 -6.27 -4.59 7.31
CA PHE A 95 -7.01 -3.55 8.03
C PHE A 95 -8.35 -4.06 8.58
N GLU A 96 -9.13 -4.82 7.80
CA GLU A 96 -10.41 -5.37 8.27
C GLU A 96 -10.24 -6.50 9.30
N VAL A 97 -9.11 -7.22 9.30
CA VAL A 97 -8.77 -8.16 10.37
C VAL A 97 -8.49 -7.39 11.67
N GLU A 98 -7.60 -6.40 11.62
CA GLU A 98 -7.21 -5.62 12.80
C GLU A 98 -8.40 -4.87 13.41
N LYS A 99 -9.24 -4.26 12.57
CA LYS A 99 -10.47 -3.59 12.99
C LYS A 99 -11.41 -4.52 13.75
N ARG A 100 -11.57 -5.77 13.29
CA ARG A 100 -12.40 -6.78 14.00
C ARG A 100 -11.80 -7.13 15.36
N TYR A 101 -10.48 -7.31 15.43
CA TYR A 101 -9.78 -7.59 16.67
C TYR A 101 -9.94 -6.44 17.70
N MET A 102 -9.79 -5.19 17.24
CA MET A 102 -10.02 -4.01 18.08
C MET A 102 -11.46 -3.92 18.60
N GLN A 103 -12.45 -4.21 17.74
CA GLN A 103 -13.86 -4.23 18.15
C GLN A 103 -14.13 -5.29 19.23
N GLN A 104 -13.58 -6.49 19.08
CA GLN A 104 -13.72 -7.56 20.08
C GLN A 104 -13.05 -7.22 21.41
N THR A 105 -11.87 -6.61 21.35
CA THR A 105 -11.13 -6.15 22.53
C THR A 105 -11.91 -5.06 23.26
N LEU A 106 -12.42 -4.07 22.53
CA LEU A 106 -13.24 -3.00 23.09
C LEU A 106 -14.52 -3.56 23.74
N GLN A 107 -15.19 -4.50 23.09
CA GLN A 107 -16.39 -5.14 23.65
C GLN A 107 -16.08 -5.89 24.94
N THR A 108 -14.95 -6.59 25.01
CA THR A 108 -14.48 -7.28 26.21
C THR A 108 -14.27 -6.29 27.35
N HIS A 109 -13.54 -5.21 27.11
CA HIS A 109 -13.31 -4.17 28.14
C HIS A 109 -14.59 -3.47 28.58
N MET A 110 -15.54 -3.24 27.65
CA MET A 110 -16.86 -2.70 28.01
C MET A 110 -17.61 -3.66 28.94
N ASN A 111 -17.61 -4.96 28.62
CA ASN A 111 -18.25 -5.98 29.45
C ASN A 111 -17.60 -6.07 30.83
N GLU A 112 -16.27 -6.07 30.91
CA GLU A 112 -15.52 -6.05 32.17
C GLU A 112 -15.86 -4.81 33.01
N ALA A 113 -15.92 -3.63 32.40
CA ALA A 113 -16.29 -2.39 33.09
C ALA A 113 -17.73 -2.43 33.62
N ILE A 114 -18.67 -3.00 32.85
CA ILE A 114 -20.07 -3.20 33.29
C ILE A 114 -20.11 -4.17 34.49
N LEU A 115 -19.44 -5.33 34.38
CA LEU A 115 -19.40 -6.32 35.46
C LEU A 115 -18.77 -5.73 36.73
N PHE A 116 -17.66 -5.01 36.60
CA PHE A 116 -17.01 -4.32 37.72
C PHE A 116 -17.95 -3.30 38.38
N ARG A 117 -18.70 -2.53 37.59
CA ARG A 117 -19.70 -1.59 38.11
C ARG A 117 -20.80 -2.30 38.89
N GLU A 118 -21.35 -3.39 38.36
CA GLU A 118 -22.40 -4.16 39.05
C GLU A 118 -21.88 -4.85 40.31
N PHE A 119 -20.65 -5.38 40.27
CA PHE A 119 -19.98 -5.93 41.45
C PHE A 119 -19.81 -4.87 42.55
N SER A 120 -19.37 -3.66 42.17
CA SER A 120 -19.20 -2.54 43.10
C SER A 120 -20.52 -2.14 43.77
N LYS A 121 -21.64 -2.14 43.04
CA LYS A 121 -22.97 -1.88 43.62
C LYS A 121 -23.39 -2.90 44.68
N LYS A 122 -23.01 -4.17 44.48
CA LYS A 122 -23.35 -5.26 45.42
C LYS A 122 -22.46 -5.26 46.66
N LEU A 123 -21.19 -4.91 46.51
CA LEU A 123 -20.21 -4.95 47.59
C LEU A 123 -20.28 -3.73 48.52
N LEU A 124 -20.54 -2.55 47.93
CA LEU A 124 -20.54 -1.28 48.65
C LEU A 124 -21.93 -0.93 49.17
N SER A 125 -21.99 -0.16 50.28
CA SER A 125 -23.26 0.47 50.67
C SER A 125 -23.72 1.47 49.61
N ASN A 126 -25.04 1.75 49.55
CA ASN A 126 -25.59 2.72 48.60
C ASN A 126 -24.89 4.10 48.69
N GLU A 127 -24.53 4.52 49.90
CA GLU A 127 -23.84 5.78 50.15
C GLU A 127 -22.39 5.76 49.64
N GLN A 128 -21.65 4.69 49.90
CA GLN A 128 -20.28 4.50 49.43
C GLN A 128 -20.22 4.43 47.89
N TYR A 129 -21.13 3.67 47.27
CA TYR A 129 -21.22 3.59 45.82
C TYR A 129 -21.56 4.94 45.19
N SER A 130 -22.52 5.69 45.77
CA SER A 130 -22.91 7.01 45.28
C SER A 130 -21.74 8.00 45.29
N ARG A 131 -20.96 8.02 46.38
CA ARG A 131 -19.76 8.86 46.51
C ARG A 131 -18.70 8.53 45.47
N ILE A 132 -18.36 7.25 45.32
CA ILE A 132 -17.36 6.81 44.32
C ILE A 132 -17.83 7.14 42.90
N LYS A 133 -19.11 6.92 42.59
CA LYS A 133 -19.69 7.25 41.29
C LYS A 133 -19.64 8.76 41.00
N SER A 134 -19.98 9.58 42.00
CA SER A 134 -19.93 11.04 41.89
C SER A 134 -18.51 11.53 41.63
N LEU A 135 -17.54 11.03 42.40
CA LEU A 135 -16.12 11.35 42.23
C LEU A 135 -15.62 10.93 40.83
N SER A 136 -15.99 9.74 40.36
CA SER A 136 -15.63 9.25 39.03
C SER A 136 -16.18 10.14 37.91
N MET A 137 -17.44 10.58 38.01
CA MET A 137 -18.02 11.50 37.02
C MET A 137 -17.34 12.88 37.05
N HIS A 138 -17.05 13.40 38.24
CA HIS A 138 -16.36 14.68 38.39
C HIS A 138 -14.95 14.62 37.77
N CYS A 139 -14.20 13.55 38.01
CA CYS A 139 -12.89 13.34 37.40
C CYS A 139 -12.97 13.23 35.88
N HIS A 140 -14.01 12.57 35.36
CA HIS A 140 -14.26 12.48 33.91
C HIS A 140 -14.51 13.84 33.27
N GLN A 141 -15.33 14.70 33.90
CA GLN A 141 -15.57 16.07 33.44
C GLN A 141 -14.29 16.92 33.42
N LEU A 142 -13.35 16.63 34.33
CA LEU A 142 -12.04 17.28 34.40
C LEU A 142 -10.99 16.64 33.47
N ASN A 143 -11.36 15.62 32.69
CA ASN A 143 -10.45 14.82 31.87
C ASN A 143 -9.23 14.30 32.66
N MET A 144 -9.46 13.85 33.89
CA MET A 144 -8.41 13.42 34.82
C MET A 144 -8.73 12.03 35.40
N LYS A 145 -7.69 11.24 35.71
CA LYS A 145 -7.88 9.95 36.39
C LYS A 145 -8.22 10.18 37.86
N VAL A 146 -9.09 9.33 38.40
CA VAL A 146 -9.49 9.39 39.83
C VAL A 146 -8.27 9.25 40.76
N SER A 147 -7.31 8.38 40.41
CA SER A 147 -6.05 8.24 41.14
C SER A 147 -5.26 9.54 41.25
N ASP A 148 -5.25 10.32 40.17
CA ASP A 148 -4.48 11.55 40.07
C ASP A 148 -5.21 12.68 40.80
N TYR A 149 -6.55 12.70 40.73
CA TYR A 149 -7.39 13.57 41.54
C TYR A 149 -7.14 13.36 43.04
N ILE A 150 -7.14 12.11 43.51
CA ILE A 150 -6.92 11.76 44.92
C ILE A 150 -5.50 12.13 45.36
N LYS A 151 -4.48 11.87 44.53
CA LYS A 151 -3.10 12.27 44.83
C LYS A 151 -2.95 13.79 44.95
N LYS A 152 -3.68 14.56 44.14
CA LYS A 152 -3.59 16.02 44.10
C LYS A 152 -4.37 16.71 45.21
N ASN A 153 -5.52 16.16 45.61
CA ASN A 153 -6.45 16.83 46.54
C ASN A 153 -6.56 16.11 47.91
N GLY A 154 -5.84 15.00 48.10
CA GLY A 154 -6.02 14.12 49.26
C GLY A 154 -7.28 13.26 49.14
N LEU A 155 -7.44 12.29 50.05
CA LEU A 155 -8.71 11.59 50.21
C LEU A 155 -9.75 12.59 50.77
N PRO A 156 -10.92 12.78 50.15
CA PRO A 156 -11.97 13.58 50.77
C PRO A 156 -12.30 12.95 52.13
N GLN A 157 -12.19 13.75 53.20
CA GLN A 157 -12.46 13.31 54.56
C GLN A 157 -13.96 13.03 54.73
N ASN A 158 -14.25 11.78 55.09
CA ASN A 158 -15.43 11.15 55.70
C ASN A 158 -16.85 11.46 55.24
#